data_AF-A0A383AGB3-F1
#
_entry.id   AF-A0A383AGB3-F1
#
_cell.length_a   1.000
_cell.length_b   1.000
_cell.length_c   1.000
_cell.angle_alpha   90.00
_cell.angle_beta   90.00
_cell.angle_gamma   90.00
#
_symmetry.space_group_name_H-M   'P 1'
#
loop_
_entity.id
_entity.type
_entity.pdbx_description
1 polymer ?
#
loop_
_entity_poly.entity_id
_entity_poly.type
_entity_poly.pdbx_seq_one_letter_code
_entity_poly.pdbx_strand_id
1 'polypeptide(L)'
;MEYLKFNQHNDVRGLEPQKDLVQKCISKGLSVIEGDAEKELIQFPKKSFDYVVLSQTLQAFFNPEEVLDQLLRIGKQTIVSIPNFGYWKVRLHLLFKGTMPVTKNLPNEWYNT
;
A
#
# COMPACT_ATOMS: atom_id res chain seq x y z
N MET A 1 -2.22 9.49 -5.46
CA MET A 1 -2.12 10.75 -4.69
C MET A 1 -2.30 11.99 -5.55
N GLU A 2 -1.65 12.11 -6.73
CA GLU A 2 -1.79 13.28 -7.63
C GLU A 2 -3.25 13.67 -7.88
N TYR A 3 -4.10 12.69 -8.26
CA TYR A 3 -5.53 12.94 -8.50
C TYR A 3 -6.24 13.60 -7.30
N LEU A 4 -5.99 13.13 -6.08
CA LEU A 4 -6.62 13.67 -4.87
C LEU A 4 -6.13 15.09 -4.57
N LYS A 5 -4.84 15.33 -4.76
CA LYS A 5 -4.24 16.65 -4.53
C LYS A 5 -4.80 17.70 -5.50
N PHE A 6 -4.84 17.38 -6.80
CA PHE A 6 -5.24 18.34 -7.83
C PHE A 6 -6.75 18.52 -7.98
N ASN A 7 -7.56 17.48 -7.71
CA ASN A 7 -9.00 17.55 -7.95
C ASN A 7 -9.84 17.76 -6.68
N GLN A 8 -9.29 17.52 -5.50
CA GLN A 8 -10.08 17.53 -4.26
C GLN A 8 -9.51 18.42 -3.14
N HIS A 9 -8.38 19.11 -3.34
CA HIS A 9 -7.76 20.02 -2.35
C HIS A 9 -7.64 19.42 -0.93
N ASN A 10 -7.46 18.11 -0.83
CA ASN A 10 -7.33 17.42 0.46
C ASN A 10 -5.87 17.47 0.96
N ASP A 11 -5.67 17.52 2.28
CA ASP A 11 -4.35 17.25 2.89
C ASP A 11 -4.05 15.76 2.77
N VAL A 12 -3.20 15.40 1.82
CA VAL A 12 -2.82 14.01 1.53
C VAL A 12 -1.35 13.84 1.87
N ARG A 13 -1.06 12.82 2.69
CA ARG A 13 0.31 12.43 3.05
C ARG A 13 0.57 10.99 2.61
N GLY A 14 1.71 10.78 1.96
CA GLY A 14 2.24 9.45 1.65
C GLY A 14 3.29 9.02 2.66
N LEU A 15 3.44 7.71 2.83
CA LEU A 15 4.52 7.07 3.56
C LEU A 15 5.21 6.11 2.59
N GLU A 16 6.52 6.27 2.39
CA GLU A 16 7.29 5.48 1.43
C GLU A 16 8.67 5.14 2.02
N PRO A 17 9.05 3.86 2.15
CA PRO A 17 10.33 3.49 2.74
C PRO A 17 11.54 3.82 1.84
N GLN A 18 11.37 3.91 0.52
CA GLN A 18 12.48 4.15 -0.41
C GLN A 18 12.71 5.65 -0.67
N LYS A 19 13.83 6.16 -0.19
CA LYS A 19 14.26 7.56 -0.37
C LYS A 19 14.19 8.07 -1.82
N ASP A 20 14.64 7.27 -2.79
CA ASP A 20 14.61 7.65 -4.21
C ASP A 20 13.18 7.85 -4.74
N LEU A 21 12.22 7.06 -4.24
CA LEU A 21 10.81 7.19 -4.59
C LEU A 21 10.17 8.39 -3.88
N VAL A 22 10.54 8.65 -2.62
CA VAL A 22 10.15 9.87 -1.90
C VAL A 22 10.57 11.11 -2.67
N GLN A 23 11.84 11.19 -3.10
CA GLN A 23 12.35 12.32 -3.88
C GLN A 23 11.58 12.52 -5.19
N LYS A 24 11.25 11.43 -5.91
CA LYS A 24 10.42 11.48 -7.12
C LYS A 24 9.01 11.98 -6.84
N CYS A 25 8.44 11.68 -5.69
CA CYS A 25 7.11 12.16 -5.30
C CYS A 25 7.15 13.65 -4.93
N ILE A 26 8.16 14.07 -4.17
CA ILE A 26 8.37 15.47 -3.79
C ILE A 26 8.61 16.35 -5.02
N SER A 27 9.37 15.87 -6.02
CA SER A 27 9.59 16.62 -7.27
C SER A 27 8.30 16.83 -8.08
N LYS A 28 7.28 15.99 -7.87
CA LYS A 28 5.91 16.15 -8.40
C LYS A 28 5.01 17.00 -7.49
N GLY A 29 5.58 17.58 -6.43
CA GLY A 29 4.88 18.36 -5.42
C GLY A 29 4.05 17.52 -4.46
N LEU A 30 4.18 16.20 -4.40
CA LEU A 30 3.41 15.38 -3.46
C LEU A 30 4.02 15.44 -2.06
N SER A 31 3.17 15.48 -1.03
CA SER A 31 3.61 15.40 0.36
C SER A 31 3.81 13.93 0.74
N VAL A 32 5.07 13.49 0.77
CA VAL A 32 5.46 12.11 1.09
C VAL A 32 6.56 12.14 2.13
N ILE A 33 6.44 11.29 3.14
CA ILE A 33 7.38 11.11 4.23
C ILE A 33 8.13 9.80 3.99
N GLU A 34 9.46 9.84 4.15
CA GLU A 34 10.27 8.63 4.16
C GLU A 34 9.96 7.86 5.43
N GLY A 35 9.51 6.61 5.30
CA GLY A 35 9.21 5.83 6.48
C GLY A 35 8.71 4.41 6.27
N ASP A 36 8.90 3.60 7.30
CA ASP A 36 8.52 2.18 7.37
C ASP A 36 7.20 2.04 8.13
N ALA A 37 6.15 1.61 7.42
CA ALA A 37 4.83 1.44 8.01
C ALA A 37 4.81 0.40 9.14
N GLU A 38 5.72 -0.57 9.18
CA GLU A 38 5.76 -1.55 10.28
C GLU A 38 6.25 -0.94 11.59
N LYS A 39 7.09 0.09 11.52
CA LYS A 39 7.76 0.65 12.71
C LYS A 39 7.23 2.03 13.09
N GLU A 40 6.82 2.81 12.10
CA GLU A 40 6.64 4.25 12.28
C GLU A 40 5.18 4.68 12.34
N LEU A 41 4.23 3.79 12.03
CA LEU A 41 2.80 4.11 12.21
C LEU A 41 2.45 4.44 13.67
N ILE A 42 3.23 3.94 14.64
CA ILE A 42 3.07 4.25 16.07
C ILE A 42 3.26 5.73 16.38
N GLN A 43 4.04 6.46 15.59
CA GLN A 43 4.32 7.88 15.77
C GLN A 43 3.09 8.75 15.51
N PHE A 44 2.12 8.24 14.74
CA PHE A 44 0.88 8.96 14.46
C PHE A 44 -0.12 8.80 15.60
N PRO A 45 -0.74 9.90 16.08
CA PRO A 45 -1.79 9.83 17.10
C PRO A 45 -3.04 9.07 16.61
N LYS A 46 -3.84 8.60 17.56
CA LYS A 46 -5.12 7.93 17.30
C LYS A 46 -6.09 8.88 16.57
N LYS A 47 -6.79 8.39 15.54
CA LYS A 47 -7.78 9.15 14.73
C LYS A 47 -7.22 10.47 14.16
N SER A 48 -5.94 10.49 13.82
CA SER A 48 -5.27 11.64 13.20
C SER A 48 -5.65 11.84 11.73
N PHE A 49 -6.16 10.79 11.06
CA PHE A 49 -6.57 10.83 9.66
C PHE A 49 -8.06 10.49 9.50
N ASP A 50 -8.77 11.22 8.64
CA ASP A 50 -10.15 10.87 8.28
C ASP A 50 -10.21 9.59 7.45
N TYR A 51 -9.27 9.44 6.51
CA TYR A 51 -9.15 8.28 5.65
C TYR A 51 -7.70 7.80 5.61
N VAL A 52 -7.52 6.49 5.75
CA VAL A 52 -6.24 5.80 5.58
C VAL A 52 -6.40 4.80 4.45
N VAL A 53 -5.49 4.82 3.47
CA VAL A 53 -5.57 3.96 2.29
C VAL A 53 -4.34 3.09 2.20
N LEU A 54 -4.53 1.77 2.23
CA LEU A 54 -3.50 0.79 1.95
C LEU A 54 -3.83 0.09 0.62
N SER A 55 -3.02 0.34 -0.41
CA SER A 55 -3.32 -0.16 -1.75
C SER A 55 -2.36 -1.25 -2.21
N GLN A 56 -2.84 -2.50 -2.24
CA GLN A 56 -2.16 -3.66 -2.83
C GLN A 56 -0.75 -3.95 -2.25
N THR A 57 -0.48 -3.49 -1.03
CA THR A 57 0.82 -3.68 -0.36
C THR A 57 0.74 -4.49 0.92
N LEU A 58 -0.45 -4.93 1.36
CA LEU A 58 -0.59 -5.66 2.63
C LEU A 58 0.30 -6.92 2.71
N GLN A 59 0.53 -7.57 1.57
CA GLN A 59 1.29 -8.81 1.49
C GLN A 59 2.81 -8.60 1.51
N ALA A 60 3.26 -7.36 1.40
CA ALA A 60 4.67 -7.00 1.49
C ALA A 60 5.15 -6.81 2.94
N PHE A 61 4.22 -6.81 3.92
CA PHE A 61 4.56 -6.70 5.33
C PHE A 61 4.88 -8.06 5.94
N PHE A 62 5.85 -8.08 6.83
CA PHE A 62 6.18 -9.23 7.67
C PHE A 62 5.09 -9.45 8.73
N ASN A 63 4.57 -8.37 9.33
CA ASN A 63 3.53 -8.40 10.36
C ASN A 63 2.26 -7.64 9.91
N PRO A 64 1.49 -8.16 8.93
CA PRO A 64 0.34 -7.46 8.37
C PRO A 64 -0.78 -7.18 9.39
N GLU A 65 -0.94 -8.02 10.41
CA GLU A 65 -1.91 -7.82 11.50
C GLU A 65 -1.61 -6.56 12.31
N GLU A 66 -0.35 -6.40 12.73
CA GLU A 66 0.09 -5.23 13.49
C GLU A 66 -0.07 -3.95 12.66
N VAL A 67 0.29 -3.99 11.38
CA VAL A 67 0.07 -2.87 10.47
C VAL A 67 -1.42 -2.53 10.37
N LEU A 68 -2.30 -3.51 10.20
CA LEU A 68 -3.74 -3.27 10.14
C LEU A 68 -4.28 -2.63 11.43
N ASP A 69 -3.85 -3.11 12.60
CA ASP A 69 -4.21 -2.53 13.89
C ASP A 69 -3.78 -1.06 13.99
N GLN A 70 -2.57 -0.74 13.53
CA GLN A 70 -2.10 0.64 13.49
C GLN A 70 -2.91 1.50 12.51
N LEU A 71 -3.22 0.98 11.31
CA LEU A 71 -4.05 1.71 10.33
C LEU A 71 -5.46 1.99 10.87
N LEU A 72 -6.07 1.03 11.56
CA LEU A 72 -7.37 1.20 12.24
C LEU A 72 -7.29 2.15 13.44
N ARG A 73 -6.15 2.20 14.13
CA ARG A 73 -5.92 3.14 15.24
C ARG A 73 -5.82 4.59 14.75
N ILE A 74 -5.07 4.83 13.68
CA ILE A 74 -4.77 6.20 13.20
C ILE A 74 -5.87 6.78 12.31
N GLY A 75 -6.64 5.91 11.62
CA GLY A 75 -7.74 6.31 10.73
C GLY A 75 -9.11 6.33 11.40
N LYS A 76 -9.99 7.25 10.99
CA LYS A 76 -11.44 7.15 11.25
C LYS A 76 -12.08 6.13 10.31
N GLN A 77 -11.62 6.08 9.06
CA GLN A 77 -11.99 5.08 8.06
C GLN A 77 -10.72 4.55 7.39
N THR A 78 -10.65 3.23 7.22
CA THR A 78 -9.49 2.56 6.60
C THR A 78 -9.94 1.77 5.39
N ILE A 79 -9.33 2.06 4.24
CA ILE A 79 -9.60 1.40 2.96
C ILE A 79 -8.40 0.52 2.64
N VAL A 80 -8.62 -0.80 2.59
CA VAL A 80 -7.59 -1.79 2.27
C VAL A 80 -7.96 -2.48 0.97
N SER A 81 -7.03 -2.53 0.02
CA SER A 81 -7.17 -3.33 -1.19
C SER A 81 -6.08 -4.40 -1.24
N ILE A 82 -6.49 -5.62 -1.56
CA ILE A 82 -5.64 -6.81 -1.63
C ILE A 82 -5.78 -7.47 -3.00
N PRO A 83 -4.71 -8.09 -3.54
CA PRO A 83 -4.84 -8.92 -4.71
C PRO A 83 -5.64 -10.19 -4.38
N ASN A 84 -6.57 -10.57 -5.26
CA ASN A 84 -7.41 -11.77 -5.07
C ASN A 84 -6.72 -13.01 -5.64
N PHE A 85 -5.94 -13.72 -4.81
CA PHE A 85 -5.33 -15.00 -5.19
C PHE A 85 -6.31 -16.17 -5.31
N GLY A 86 -7.52 -16.03 -4.77
CA GLY A 86 -8.61 -17.00 -4.95
C GLY A 86 -9.24 -16.96 -6.34
N TYR A 87 -8.91 -15.96 -7.15
CA TYR A 87 -9.47 -15.83 -8.49
C TYR A 87 -9.14 -17.05 -9.35
N TRP A 88 -10.16 -17.65 -9.97
CA TRP A 88 -10.04 -18.94 -10.66
C TRP A 88 -8.95 -18.95 -11.74
N LYS A 89 -8.71 -17.85 -12.46
CA LYS A 89 -7.61 -17.77 -13.44
C LYS A 89 -6.24 -17.89 -12.78
N VAL A 90 -6.06 -17.30 -11.60
CA VAL A 90 -4.84 -17.41 -10.81
C VAL A 90 -4.64 -18.86 -10.37
N ARG A 91 -5.71 -19.48 -9.86
CA ARG A 91 -5.70 -20.89 -9.42
C ARG A 91 -5.42 -21.86 -10.55
N LEU A 92 -6.05 -21.69 -11.71
CA LEU A 92 -5.79 -22.55 -12.88
C LEU A 92 -4.38 -22.37 -13.42
N HIS A 93 -3.87 -21.14 -13.52
CA HIS A 93 -2.50 -20.92 -13.98
C HIS A 93 -1.48 -21.56 -13.04
N LEU A 94 -1.66 -21.41 -11.72
CA LEU A 94 -0.80 -22.07 -10.73
C LEU A 94 -0.87 -23.60 -10.86
N LEU A 95 -2.07 -24.16 -11.03
CA LEU A 95 -2.27 -25.61 -11.18
C LEU A 95 -1.57 -26.17 -12.43
N PHE A 96 -1.68 -25.49 -13.57
CA PHE A 96 -1.16 -26.01 -14.85
C PHE A 96 0.29 -25.62 -15.15
N LYS A 97 0.76 -24.46 -14.66
CA LYS A 97 2.11 -23.93 -14.96
C LYS A 97 3.04 -23.90 -13.76
N GLY A 98 2.55 -24.19 -12.55
CA GLY A 98 3.36 -24.22 -11.33
C GLY A 98 3.97 -22.87 -10.91
N THR A 99 3.56 -21.77 -11.54
CA THR A 99 4.14 -20.43 -11.34
C THR A 99 3.06 -19.41 -11.07
N MET A 100 3.42 -18.26 -10.50
CA MET A 100 2.47 -17.17 -10.30
C MET A 100 2.20 -16.45 -11.63
N PRO A 101 0.94 -16.20 -12.02
CA PRO A 101 0.66 -15.46 -13.25
C PRO A 101 0.97 -13.97 -13.09
N VAL A 102 1.63 -13.41 -14.10
CA VAL A 102 1.76 -11.96 -14.25
C VAL A 102 0.41 -11.40 -14.71
N THR A 103 -0.19 -10.54 -13.90
CA THR A 103 -1.47 -9.86 -14.21
C THR A 103 -1.36 -8.37 -13.92
N LYS A 104 -2.35 -7.56 -14.35
CA LYS A 104 -2.38 -6.12 -14.02
C LYS A 104 -2.28 -5.83 -12.52
N ASN A 105 -2.82 -6.73 -11.68
CA ASN A 105 -2.82 -6.60 -10.22
C ASN A 105 -1.70 -7.41 -9.54
N LEU A 106 -0.93 -8.19 -10.32
CA LEU A 106 0.23 -8.97 -9.89
C LEU A 106 1.33 -8.79 -10.95
N PRO A 107 1.93 -7.59 -11.05
CA PRO A 107 2.84 -7.27 -12.15
C PRO A 107 4.22 -7.89 -12.01
N ASN A 108 4.59 -8.34 -10.80
CA ASN A 108 5.91 -8.91 -10.53
C ASN A 108 5.95 -10.40 -10.92
N GLU A 109 7.10 -10.82 -11.44
CA GLU A 109 7.36 -12.23 -11.71
C GLU A 109 7.49 -13.04 -10.41
N TRP A 110 7.19 -14.32 -10.49
CA TRP A 110 7.17 -15.23 -9.34
C TRP A 110 8.53 -15.38 -8.65
N TYR A 111 9.64 -15.10 -9.32
CA TYR A 111 11.00 -15.12 -8.76
C TYR A 111 11.52 -13.74 -8.33
N ASN A 112 10.77 -12.66 -8.61
CA ASN A 112 11.12 -11.30 -8.19
C ASN A 112 10.50 -11.03 -6.81
N THR A 113 10.93 -11.79 -5.79
CA THR A 113 10.58 -11.56 -4.38
C THR A 113 11.83 -11.25 -3.59
#